data_AF-A0A969G9F6-F1
#
_entry.id   AF-A0A969G9F6-F1
#
_cell.length_a   1.000
_cell.length_b   1.000
_cell.length_c   1.000
_cell.angle_alpha   90.00
_cell.angle_beta   90.00
_cell.angle_gamma   90.00
#
_symmetry.space_group_name_H-M   'P 1'
#
loop_
_entity.id
_entity.type
_entity.pdbx_description
1 polymer ?
#
loop_
_entity_poly.entity_id
_entity_poly.type
_entity_poly.pdbx_seq_one_letter_code
_entity_poly.pdbx_strand_id
1 'polypeptide(L)'
;MINFGIDLGTTNSAIAKFENGKVEIFRNPLNLKQTLPSVVAFRKNKIMVGDKAREYMQRDPNNVVGAFKRKMGTSEAYKIALLAENKTPIQLSAEVLKELKNFVHTGENVEAAVITIPASFDTIQSNATKKAGFEAGFKQVVLLQEPIAASLAYANKDEDAFEEGQWLVYDLGGGTFDVALVRIAEGEVLGQR
;
A
#
# COMPACT_ATOMS: atom_id res chain seq x y z
N MET A 1 -9.97 6.91 -16.07
CA MET A 1 -9.31 5.59 -16.17
C MET A 1 -8.43 5.42 -14.94
N ILE A 2 -8.42 4.25 -14.30
CA ILE A 2 -7.51 4.00 -13.17
C ILE A 2 -6.25 3.37 -13.75
N ASN A 3 -5.13 4.08 -13.68
CA ASN A 3 -3.83 3.64 -14.20
C ASN A 3 -2.76 3.55 -13.11
N PHE A 4 -3.09 3.90 -11.85
CA PHE A 4 -2.17 3.79 -10.72
C PHE A 4 -2.50 2.60 -9.82
N GLY A 5 -1.48 1.82 -9.48
CA GLY A 5 -1.52 0.74 -8.50
C GLY A 5 -0.64 1.07 -7.30
N ILE A 6 -1.12 0.80 -6.10
CA ILE A 6 -0.39 1.03 -4.85
C ILE A 6 -0.34 -0.27 -4.06
N ASP A 7 0.87 -0.70 -3.75
CA ASP A 7 1.10 -1.66 -2.69
C ASP A 7 1.26 -0.92 -1.37
N LEU A 8 0.22 -0.93 -0.53
CA LEU A 8 0.27 -0.30 0.79
C LEU A 8 0.72 -1.33 1.81
N GLY A 9 2.00 -1.66 1.92
CA GLY A 9 2.45 -2.75 2.79
C GLY A 9 2.60 -2.38 4.27
N THR A 10 2.69 -3.40 5.13
CA THR A 10 2.86 -3.21 6.58
C THR A 10 4.18 -2.51 6.94
N THR A 11 5.24 -2.82 6.21
CA THR A 11 6.60 -2.30 6.48
C THR A 11 7.07 -1.30 5.44
N ASN A 12 6.81 -1.57 4.16
CA ASN A 12 7.12 -0.69 3.06
C ASN A 12 5.94 -0.66 2.10
N SER A 13 5.82 0.43 1.35
CA SER A 13 4.78 0.65 0.34
C SER A 13 5.40 1.10 -0.97
N ALA A 14 4.70 0.94 -2.09
CA ALA A 14 5.15 1.34 -3.41
C ALA A 14 3.97 1.84 -4.26
N ILE A 15 4.27 2.64 -5.29
CA ILE A 15 3.31 3.11 -6.28
C ILE A 15 3.84 2.85 -7.68
N ALA A 16 2.96 2.40 -8.57
CA ALA A 16 3.25 2.12 -9.95
C ALA A 16 2.17 2.70 -10.87
N LYS A 17 2.54 2.97 -12.13
CA LYS A 17 1.62 3.32 -13.21
C LYS A 17 1.63 2.20 -14.25
N PHE A 18 0.47 1.84 -14.76
CA PHE A 18 0.32 0.99 -15.94
C PHE A 18 -0.11 1.85 -17.13
N GLU A 19 0.71 1.87 -18.17
CA GLU A 19 0.45 2.63 -19.39
C GLU A 19 1.02 1.90 -20.61
N ASN A 20 0.23 1.76 -21.67
CA ASN A 20 0.63 1.12 -22.93
C ASN A 20 1.26 -0.28 -22.75
N GLY A 21 0.66 -1.12 -21.90
CA GLY A 21 1.15 -2.48 -21.62
C GLY A 21 2.36 -2.54 -20.70
N LYS A 22 2.87 -1.41 -20.23
CA LYS A 22 4.08 -1.33 -19.40
C LYS A 22 3.76 -0.85 -17.99
N VAL A 23 4.42 -1.47 -17.02
CA VAL A 23 4.40 -1.04 -15.62
C VAL A 23 5.64 -0.21 -15.32
N GLU A 24 5.45 1.02 -14.88
CA GLU A 24 6.49 1.87 -14.30
C GLU A 24 6.32 1.94 -12.78
N ILE A 25 7.36 1.56 -12.03
CA ILE A 25 7.38 1.72 -10.56
C ILE A 25 8.07 3.04 -10.24
N PHE A 26 7.38 3.94 -9.55
CA PHE A 26 7.94 5.24 -9.18
C PHE A 26 8.97 5.11 -8.07
N ARG A 27 10.03 5.91 -8.19
CA ARG A 27 11.11 5.97 -7.22
C ARG A 27 10.94 7.18 -6.32
N ASN A 28 11.34 7.04 -5.07
CA ASN A 28 11.47 8.15 -4.14
C ASN A 28 12.41 9.22 -4.75
N PRO A 29 11.94 10.47 -4.95
CA PRO A 29 12.74 11.51 -5.61
C PRO A 29 14.06 11.85 -4.90
N LEU A 30 14.20 11.51 -3.61
CA LEU A 30 15.36 11.88 -2.80
C LEU A 30 16.42 10.78 -2.72
N ASN A 31 16.02 9.51 -2.70
CA ASN A 31 16.95 8.39 -2.47
C ASN A 31 16.87 7.28 -3.53
N LEU A 32 16.04 7.47 -4.57
CA LEU A 32 15.89 6.59 -5.73
C LEU A 32 15.39 5.17 -5.45
N LYS A 33 14.99 4.86 -4.20
CA LYS A 33 14.37 3.59 -3.83
C LYS A 33 12.96 3.50 -4.42
N GLN A 34 12.56 2.30 -4.83
CA GLN A 34 11.20 2.04 -5.33
C GLN A 34 10.17 1.85 -4.20
N THR A 35 10.64 1.77 -2.96
CA THR A 35 9.78 1.55 -1.79
C THR A 35 9.91 2.69 -0.79
N LEU A 36 8.82 2.92 -0.07
CA LEU A 36 8.68 3.90 0.99
C LEU A 36 8.37 3.16 2.30
N PRO A 37 9.21 3.28 3.35
CA PRO A 37 8.85 2.78 4.67
C PRO A 37 7.47 3.26 5.15
N SER A 38 6.63 2.34 5.62
CA SER A 38 5.31 2.63 6.20
C SER A 38 5.46 3.13 7.64
N VAL A 39 6.13 4.28 7.79
CA VAL A 39 6.47 4.94 9.06
C VAL A 39 6.14 6.42 8.94
N VAL A 40 5.47 6.97 9.95
CA VAL A 40 5.08 8.37 10.02
C VAL A 40 5.65 8.99 11.29
N ALA A 41 6.32 10.12 11.16
CA ALA A 41 6.88 10.89 12.25
C ALA A 41 6.26 12.28 12.29
N PHE A 42 5.87 12.72 13.49
CA PHE A 42 5.32 14.03 13.74
C PHE A 42 6.40 14.91 14.37
N ARG A 43 6.64 16.07 13.78
CA ARG A 43 7.53 17.11 14.30
C ARG A 43 6.75 18.41 14.36
N LYS A 44 7.19 19.36 15.19
CA LYS A 44 6.48 20.61 15.54
C LYS A 44 5.55 21.15 14.43
N ASN A 45 6.09 21.37 13.22
CA ASN A 45 5.33 21.92 12.08
C ASN A 45 5.40 21.03 10.83
N LYS A 46 5.76 19.75 10.94
CA LYS A 46 5.97 18.90 9.77
C LYS A 46 5.66 17.44 10.06
N ILE A 47 4.91 16.82 9.15
CA ILE A 47 4.79 15.37 9.06
C ILE A 47 5.91 14.87 8.14
N MET A 48 6.62 13.85 8.60
CA MET A 48 7.64 13.16 7.81
C MET A 48 7.17 11.73 7.63
N VAL A 49 7.38 11.17 6.44
CA VAL A 49 7.00 9.81 6.08
C VAL A 49 8.21 9.09 5.50
N GLY A 50 8.28 7.77 5.62
CA GLY A 50 9.32 7.00 4.94
C GLY A 50 10.64 6.89 5.70
N ASP A 51 11.74 6.83 4.96
CA ASP A 51 13.10 6.71 5.52
C ASP A 51 13.37 7.83 6.55
N LYS A 52 12.97 9.07 6.22
CA LYS A 52 13.12 10.21 7.12
C LYS A 52 12.36 10.05 8.43
N ALA A 53 11.20 9.41 8.43
CA ALA A 53 10.45 9.14 9.65
C ALA A 53 11.10 8.00 10.45
N ARG A 54 11.56 6.95 9.76
CA ARG A 54 12.22 5.78 10.34
C ARG A 54 13.48 6.14 11.14
N GLU A 55 14.26 7.12 10.67
CA GLU A 55 15.45 7.62 11.38
C GLU A 55 15.16 8.15 12.79
N TYR A 56 13.93 8.61 13.05
CA TYR A 56 13.54 9.14 14.37
C TYR A 56 13.01 8.08 15.33
N MET A 57 12.80 6.83 14.90
CA MET A 57 12.23 5.79 15.76
C MET A 57 13.05 5.56 17.04
N GLN A 58 14.37 5.71 16.99
CA GLN A 58 15.24 5.58 18.17
C GLN A 58 15.39 6.88 18.95
N ARG A 59 15.30 8.03 18.28
CA ARG A 59 15.60 9.35 18.86
C ARG A 59 14.38 10.02 19.49
N ASP A 60 13.19 9.77 18.95
CA ASP A 60 11.93 10.40 19.34
C ASP A 60 10.74 9.41 19.20
N PRO A 61 10.79 8.25 19.87
CA PRO A 61 9.83 7.16 19.67
C PRO A 61 8.37 7.57 19.97
N ASN A 62 8.15 8.54 20.86
CA ASN A 62 6.81 9.00 21.25
C ASN A 62 6.09 9.81 20.17
N ASN A 63 6.78 10.14 19.08
CA ASN A 63 6.25 10.91 17.97
C ASN A 63 6.36 10.19 16.63
N VAL A 64 6.74 8.91 16.63
CA VAL A 64 6.92 8.10 15.42
C VAL A 64 6.09 6.83 15.53
N VAL A 65 5.35 6.51 14.48
CA VAL A 65 4.52 5.30 14.42
C VAL A 65 4.85 4.52 13.15
N GLY A 66 5.05 3.22 13.31
CA GLY A 66 5.17 2.26 12.22
C GLY A 66 4.27 1.05 12.46
N ALA A 67 4.24 0.12 11.50
CA ALA A 67 3.46 -1.13 11.57
C ALA A 67 1.95 -0.96 11.84
N PHE A 68 1.41 0.25 11.65
CA PHE A 68 0.00 0.57 11.93
C PHE A 68 -0.97 -0.13 10.97
N LYS A 69 -0.53 -0.63 9.80
CA LYS A 69 -1.37 -1.44 8.90
C LYS A 69 -1.94 -2.69 9.61
N ARG A 70 -1.21 -3.27 10.57
CA ARG A 70 -1.68 -4.41 11.39
C ARG A 70 -2.90 -4.10 12.25
N LYS A 71 -3.20 -2.82 12.44
CA LYS A 71 -4.31 -2.31 13.26
C LYS A 71 -5.43 -1.72 12.41
N MET A 72 -5.37 -1.85 11.08
CA MET A 72 -6.47 -1.45 10.20
C MET A 72 -7.76 -2.15 10.60
N GLY A 73 -8.88 -1.42 10.56
CA GLY A 73 -10.20 -1.93 10.96
C GLY A 73 -10.43 -2.04 12.47
N THR A 74 -9.44 -1.69 13.31
CA THR A 74 -9.60 -1.67 14.78
C THR A 74 -9.91 -0.27 15.31
N SER A 75 -10.27 -0.17 16.58
CA SER A 75 -10.44 1.11 17.31
C SER A 75 -9.13 1.70 17.85
N GLU A 76 -7.98 1.10 17.49
CA GLU A 76 -6.66 1.57 17.93
C GLU A 76 -6.41 3.03 17.54
N ALA A 77 -5.82 3.79 18.46
CA ALA A 77 -5.41 5.16 18.22
C ALA A 77 -4.07 5.42 18.91
N TYR A 78 -3.11 5.95 18.15
CA TYR A 78 -1.76 6.23 18.63
C TYR A 78 -1.69 7.62 19.23
N LYS A 79 -1.27 7.71 20.49
CA LYS A 79 -0.96 8.97 21.14
C LYS A 79 0.39 9.49 20.63
N ILE A 80 0.38 10.69 20.07
CA ILE A 80 1.58 11.38 19.57
C ILE A 80 1.88 12.52 20.52
N ALA A 81 3.05 12.53 21.17
CA ALA A 81 3.35 13.49 22.24
C ALA A 81 3.28 14.97 21.80
N LEU A 82 3.56 15.26 20.54
CA LEU A 82 3.52 16.60 19.95
C LEU A 82 2.15 17.03 19.42
N LEU A 83 1.15 16.16 19.44
CA LEU A 83 -0.20 16.48 18.97
C LEU A 83 -1.19 16.49 20.14
N ALA A 84 -2.21 17.35 20.03
CA ALA A 84 -3.34 17.33 20.97
C ALA A 84 -4.27 16.13 20.72
N GLU A 85 -4.30 15.61 19.49
CA GLU A 85 -5.17 14.53 19.06
C GLU A 85 -4.39 13.25 18.73
N ASN A 86 -5.00 12.11 19.03
CA ASN A 86 -4.47 10.81 18.64
C ASN A 86 -4.62 10.58 17.12
N LYS A 87 -3.79 9.69 16.57
CA LYS A 87 -3.86 9.29 15.16
C LYS A 87 -4.29 7.85 14.99
N THR A 88 -5.24 7.62 14.10
CA THR A 88 -5.73 6.28 13.78
C THR A 88 -4.86 5.59 12.72
N PRO A 89 -4.89 4.25 12.61
CA PRO A 89 -4.27 3.52 11.51
C PRO A 89 -4.66 4.03 10.12
N ILE A 90 -5.92 4.47 9.96
CA ILE A 90 -6.46 5.02 8.72
C ILE A 90 -5.75 6.33 8.37
N GLN A 91 -5.67 7.27 9.31
CA GLN A 91 -5.00 8.55 9.11
C GLN A 91 -3.50 8.37 8.83
N LEU A 92 -2.82 7.47 9.55
CA LEU A 92 -1.40 7.18 9.33
C LEU A 92 -1.16 6.55 7.95
N SER A 93 -2.04 5.64 7.52
CA SER A 93 -2.00 5.06 6.17
C SER A 93 -2.27 6.12 5.10
N ALA A 94 -3.17 7.07 5.36
CA ALA A 94 -3.42 8.19 4.46
C ALA A 94 -2.17 9.07 4.27
N GLU A 95 -1.37 9.30 5.31
CA GLU A 95 -0.10 10.03 5.18
C GLU A 95 0.91 9.28 4.29
N VAL A 96 0.97 7.94 4.39
CA VAL A 96 1.79 7.11 3.48
C VAL A 96 1.33 7.24 2.03
N LEU A 97 0.03 7.16 1.80
CA LEU A 97 -0.56 7.29 0.47
C LEU A 97 -0.33 8.68 -0.13
N LYS A 98 -0.43 9.76 0.66
CA LYS A 98 -0.10 11.12 0.24
C LYS A 98 1.36 11.24 -0.18
N GLU A 99 2.28 10.65 0.59
CA GLU A 99 3.70 10.69 0.25
C GLU A 99 4.00 9.90 -1.04
N LEU A 100 3.35 8.76 -1.26
CA LEU A 100 3.47 8.02 -2.53
C LEU A 100 2.94 8.81 -3.71
N LYS A 101 1.83 9.56 -3.57
CA LYS A 101 1.36 10.46 -4.64
C LYS A 101 2.43 11.48 -5.05
N ASN A 102 3.24 11.96 -4.10
CA ASN A 102 4.33 12.89 -4.38
C ASN A 102 5.50 12.26 -5.17
N PHE A 103 5.57 10.94 -5.31
CA PHE A 103 6.60 10.28 -6.13
C PHE A 103 6.28 10.37 -7.62
N VAL A 104 5.01 10.60 -7.98
CA VAL A 104 4.56 10.65 -9.38
C VAL A 104 5.03 11.96 -10.01
N HIS A 105 6.03 11.86 -10.89
CA HIS A 105 6.64 13.00 -11.58
C HIS A 105 6.11 13.22 -13.00
N THR A 106 5.02 12.54 -13.40
CA THR A 106 4.45 12.66 -14.75
C THR A 106 3.65 13.96 -14.96
N GLY A 107 3.38 14.71 -13.88
CA GLY A 107 2.52 15.90 -13.91
C GLY A 107 1.02 15.57 -13.93
N GLU A 108 0.65 14.28 -13.96
CA GLU A 108 -0.74 13.84 -13.85
C GLU A 108 -1.28 14.05 -12.44
N ASN A 109 -2.56 14.44 -12.35
CA ASN A 109 -3.25 14.42 -11.08
C ASN A 109 -3.70 13.00 -10.73
N VAL A 110 -3.12 12.41 -9.67
CA VAL A 110 -3.46 11.05 -9.23
C VAL A 110 -4.80 11.07 -8.47
N GLU A 111 -5.89 11.01 -9.22
CA GLU A 111 -7.26 11.07 -8.68
C GLU A 111 -7.85 9.69 -8.34
N ALA A 112 -7.34 8.62 -8.95
CA ALA A 112 -7.85 7.27 -8.74
C ALA A 112 -6.72 6.24 -8.64
N ALA A 113 -6.88 5.25 -7.76
CA ALA A 113 -5.89 4.19 -7.59
C ALA A 113 -6.54 2.83 -7.26
N VAL A 114 -5.88 1.76 -7.68
CA VAL A 114 -6.05 0.42 -7.13
C VAL A 114 -5.10 0.29 -5.94
N ILE A 115 -5.59 -0.09 -4.76
CA ILE A 115 -4.77 -0.31 -3.56
C ILE A 115 -4.85 -1.78 -3.17
N THR A 116 -3.70 -2.43 -2.98
CA THR A 116 -3.66 -3.83 -2.59
C THR A 116 -4.00 -4.03 -1.11
N ILE A 117 -4.65 -5.16 -0.80
CA ILE A 117 -4.96 -5.61 0.57
C ILE A 117 -4.62 -7.09 0.75
N PRO A 118 -4.23 -7.53 1.96
CA PRO A 118 -4.00 -8.94 2.23
C PRO A 118 -5.25 -9.77 1.94
N ALA A 119 -5.09 -11.01 1.48
CA ALA A 119 -6.21 -11.90 1.23
C ALA A 119 -7.00 -12.24 2.50
N SER A 120 -6.33 -12.20 3.66
CA SER A 120 -6.91 -12.39 4.98
C SER A 120 -7.78 -11.23 5.47
N PHE A 121 -7.74 -10.06 4.82
CA PHE A 121 -8.55 -8.91 5.25
C PHE A 121 -10.05 -9.20 5.13
N ASP A 122 -10.78 -8.82 6.17
CA ASP A 122 -12.24 -8.83 6.17
C ASP A 122 -12.83 -7.52 5.62
N THR A 123 -14.16 -7.41 5.63
CA THR A 123 -14.89 -6.22 5.17
C THR A 123 -14.52 -4.96 5.95
N ILE A 124 -14.24 -5.07 7.26
CA ILE A 124 -13.94 -3.92 8.12
C ILE A 124 -12.55 -3.37 7.77
N GLN A 125 -11.56 -4.24 7.66
CA GLN A 125 -10.17 -3.87 7.31
C GLN A 125 -10.07 -3.35 5.87
N SER A 126 -10.83 -3.96 4.96
CA SER A 126 -10.94 -3.51 3.56
C SER A 126 -11.53 -2.10 3.49
N ASN A 127 -12.66 -1.85 4.17
CA ASN A 127 -13.27 -0.53 4.23
C ASN A 127 -12.38 0.52 4.89
N ALA A 128 -11.63 0.14 5.93
CA ALA A 128 -10.65 1.02 6.56
C ALA A 128 -9.55 1.44 5.58
N THR A 129 -9.06 0.52 4.76
CA THR A 129 -8.04 0.80 3.71
C THR A 129 -8.61 1.72 2.64
N LYS A 130 -9.84 1.46 2.19
CA LYS A 130 -10.54 2.33 1.24
C LYS A 130 -10.70 3.75 1.78
N LYS A 131 -11.07 3.88 3.06
CA LYS A 131 -11.19 5.17 3.75
C LYS A 131 -9.84 5.91 3.83
N ALA A 132 -8.74 5.21 4.09
CA ALA A 132 -7.40 5.82 4.08
C ALA A 132 -7.07 6.41 2.69
N GLY A 133 -7.46 5.72 1.62
CA GLY A 133 -7.32 6.25 0.26
C GLY A 133 -8.13 7.53 0.03
N PHE A 134 -9.39 7.57 0.48
CA PHE A 134 -10.17 8.82 0.40
C PHE A 134 -9.57 9.95 1.25
N GLU A 135 -9.08 9.66 2.47
CA GLU A 135 -8.38 10.63 3.32
C GLU A 135 -7.04 11.12 2.72
N ALA A 136 -6.42 10.33 1.83
CA ALA A 136 -5.26 10.73 1.04
C ALA A 136 -5.61 11.59 -0.19
N GLY A 137 -6.90 11.84 -0.43
CA GLY A 137 -7.39 12.68 -1.51
C GLY A 137 -7.51 11.96 -2.86
N PHE A 138 -7.62 10.63 -2.88
CA PHE A 138 -8.13 9.94 -4.08
C PHE A 138 -9.65 10.15 -4.17
N LYS A 139 -10.16 10.44 -5.37
CA LYS A 139 -11.61 10.51 -5.66
C LYS A 139 -12.20 9.11 -5.84
N GLN A 140 -11.40 8.16 -6.31
CA GLN A 140 -11.82 6.78 -6.52
C GLN A 140 -10.75 5.81 -6.01
N VAL A 141 -11.18 4.83 -5.21
CA VAL A 141 -10.32 3.77 -4.67
C VAL A 141 -10.95 2.42 -4.99
N VAL A 142 -10.20 1.58 -5.68
CA VAL A 142 -10.53 0.17 -5.91
C VAL A 142 -9.57 -0.67 -5.08
N LEU A 143 -10.05 -1.75 -4.48
CA LEU A 143 -9.21 -2.67 -3.72
C LEU A 143 -8.94 -3.92 -4.55
N LEU A 144 -7.72 -4.44 -4.46
CA LEU A 144 -7.33 -5.69 -5.09
C LEU A 144 -6.62 -6.56 -4.06
N GLN A 145 -6.86 -7.87 -4.05
CA GLN A 145 -6.13 -8.76 -3.15
C GLN A 145 -4.67 -8.90 -3.61
N GLU A 146 -3.74 -8.79 -2.66
CA GLU A 146 -2.30 -8.96 -2.88
C GLU A 146 -1.95 -10.23 -3.70
N PRO A 147 -2.49 -11.43 -3.41
CA PRO A 147 -2.16 -12.60 -4.24
C PRO A 147 -2.69 -12.51 -5.68
N ILE A 148 -3.86 -11.93 -5.90
CA ILE A 148 -4.40 -11.73 -7.26
C ILE A 148 -3.53 -10.72 -8.01
N ALA A 149 -3.12 -9.63 -7.35
CA ALA A 149 -2.21 -8.65 -7.93
C ALA A 149 -0.86 -9.27 -8.30
N ALA A 150 -0.33 -10.15 -7.47
CA ALA A 150 0.91 -10.88 -7.73
C ALA A 150 0.79 -11.82 -8.94
N SER A 151 -0.31 -12.58 -9.03
CA SER A 151 -0.58 -13.44 -10.20
C SER A 151 -0.70 -12.62 -11.50
N LEU A 152 -1.42 -11.51 -11.48
CA LEU A 152 -1.54 -10.61 -12.64
C LEU A 152 -0.20 -9.97 -13.02
N ALA A 153 0.64 -9.62 -12.05
CA ALA A 153 1.97 -9.07 -12.31
C ALA A 153 2.92 -10.11 -12.94
N TYR A 154 2.80 -11.38 -12.56
CA TYR A 154 3.58 -12.47 -13.16
C TYR A 154 3.13 -12.72 -14.60
N ALA A 155 1.82 -12.83 -14.80
CA ALA A 155 1.20 -12.97 -16.12
C ALA A 155 1.60 -11.90 -17.12
N ASN A 156 1.66 -10.64 -16.69
CA ASN A 156 2.03 -9.54 -17.57
C ASN A 156 3.52 -9.53 -17.97
N LYS A 157 4.37 -10.34 -17.35
CA LYS A 157 5.80 -10.43 -17.71
C LYS A 157 6.08 -11.44 -18.82
N ASP A 158 5.22 -12.44 -18.96
CA ASP A 158 5.40 -13.55 -19.87
C ASP A 158 4.03 -14.00 -20.36
N GLU A 159 3.67 -13.62 -21.59
CA GLU A 159 2.36 -13.90 -22.19
C GLU A 159 2.10 -15.41 -22.31
N ASP A 160 3.16 -16.21 -22.44
CA ASP A 160 3.09 -17.67 -22.52
C ASP A 160 3.02 -18.32 -21.12
N ALA A 161 3.30 -17.57 -20.06
CA ALA A 161 3.26 -18.07 -18.69
C ALA A 161 1.84 -18.08 -18.08
N PHE A 162 0.81 -17.67 -18.82
CA PHE A 162 -0.58 -17.75 -18.38
C PHE A 162 -1.16 -19.14 -18.59
N GLU A 163 -0.48 -20.17 -18.09
CA GLU A 163 -0.98 -21.53 -18.12
C GLU A 163 -2.21 -21.66 -17.21
N GLU A 164 -3.31 -22.16 -17.79
CA GLU A 164 -4.51 -22.50 -17.02
C GLU A 164 -4.15 -23.53 -15.96
N GLY A 165 -4.61 -23.29 -14.73
CA GLY A 165 -4.27 -24.18 -13.63
C GLY A 165 -4.45 -23.57 -12.25
N GLN A 166 -3.90 -24.27 -11.27
CA GLN A 166 -3.86 -23.83 -9.89
C GLN A 166 -2.47 -23.29 -9.54
N TRP A 167 -2.46 -22.10 -8.99
CA TRP A 167 -1.29 -21.32 -8.68
C TRP A 167 -1.24 -21.09 -7.18
N LEU A 168 -0.10 -21.35 -6.56
CA LEU A 168 0.11 -21.02 -5.16
C LEU A 168 0.84 -19.69 -5.08
N VAL A 169 0.21 -18.68 -4.48
CA VAL A 169 0.89 -17.44 -4.14
C VAL A 169 1.34 -17.52 -2.69
N TYR A 170 2.64 -17.37 -2.50
CA TYR A 170 3.30 -17.38 -1.19
C TYR A 170 3.86 -15.97 -0.91
N ASP A 171 3.19 -15.22 -0.04
CA ASP A 171 3.62 -13.88 0.36
C ASP A 171 4.13 -13.87 1.81
N LEU A 172 5.44 -13.65 1.95
CA LEU A 172 6.12 -13.52 3.23
C LEU A 172 6.62 -12.08 3.41
N GLY A 173 5.76 -11.24 3.97
CA GLY A 173 6.02 -9.83 4.21
C GLY A 173 6.58 -9.52 5.60
N GLY A 174 6.90 -8.25 5.84
CA GLY A 174 7.48 -7.78 7.12
C GLY A 174 6.52 -7.74 8.33
N GLY A 175 5.30 -8.28 8.20
CA GLY A 175 4.32 -8.28 9.29
C GLY A 175 3.04 -9.07 9.00
N THR A 176 2.95 -9.67 7.83
CA THR A 176 1.88 -10.57 7.39
C THR A 176 2.53 -11.78 6.71
N PHE A 177 1.85 -12.92 6.80
CA PHE A 177 2.18 -14.11 6.05
C PHE A 177 0.87 -14.61 5.46
N ASP A 178 0.77 -14.58 4.14
CA ASP A 178 -0.44 -14.94 3.42
C ASP A 178 -0.10 -15.99 2.35
N VAL A 179 -0.87 -17.06 2.32
CA VAL A 179 -0.80 -18.09 1.28
C VAL A 179 -2.17 -18.18 0.65
N ALA A 180 -2.23 -18.14 -0.68
CA ALA A 180 -3.48 -18.22 -1.41
C ALA A 180 -3.35 -19.18 -2.59
N LEU A 181 -4.40 -19.97 -2.82
CA LEU A 181 -4.53 -20.77 -4.03
C LEU A 181 -5.36 -19.97 -5.04
N VAL A 182 -4.76 -19.63 -6.17
CA VAL A 182 -5.36 -18.86 -7.24
C VAL A 182 -5.61 -19.81 -8.41
N ARG A 183 -6.83 -19.81 -8.95
CA ARG A 183 -7.13 -20.55 -10.18
C ARG A 183 -7.16 -19.58 -11.35
N ILE A 184 -6.44 -19.93 -12.41
CA ILE A 184 -6.48 -19.25 -13.70
C ILE A 184 -7.26 -20.13 -14.68
N ALA A 185 -8.32 -19.58 -15.26
CA ALA A 185 -9.14 -20.26 -16.27
C ALA A 185 -9.67 -19.23 -17.27
N GLU A 186 -9.56 -19.49 -18.58
CA GLU A 186 -10.14 -18.65 -19.65
C GLU A 186 -9.79 -17.15 -19.57
N GLY A 187 -8.59 -16.81 -19.08
CA GLY A 187 -8.17 -15.40 -18.92
C GLY A 187 -8.65 -14.72 -17.63
N GLU A 188 -9.43 -15.41 -16.78
CA GLU A 188 -9.89 -14.93 -15.48
C GLU A 188 -9.04 -15.46 -14.33
N VAL A 189 -8.77 -14.61 -13.33
CA VAL A 189 -8.02 -14.94 -12.11
C VAL A 189 -8.96 -14.95 -10.91
N LEU A 190 -9.22 -16.14 -10.36
CA LEU A 190 -10.11 -16.33 -9.21
C LEU A 190 -9.31 -16.80 -7.99
N GLY A 191 -9.37 -16.05 -6.89
CA GLY A 191 -8.75 -16.44 -5.62
C GLY A 191 -9.64 -17.40 -4.80
N GLN A 192 -9.08 -18.50 -4.32
CA GLN A 192 -9.69 -19.36 -3.30
C GLN A 192 -8.91 -19.25 -1.99
N ARG A 193 -9.65 -19.12 -0.89
CA ARG A 193 -9.10 -19.07 0.48
C ARG A 193 -8.93 -20.47 1.03
#